data_AF-W7RT04-F1
#
_entry.id   AF-W7RT04-F1
#
_cell.length_a   1.000
_cell.length_b   1.000
_cell.length_c   1.000
_cell.angle_alpha   90.00
_cell.angle_beta   90.00
_cell.angle_gamma   90.00
#
_symmetry.space_group_name_H-M   'P 1'
#
loop_
_entity.id
_entity.type
_entity.pdbx_description
1 polymer ?
#
loop_
_entity_poly.entity_id
_entity_poly.type
_entity_poly.pdbx_seq_one_letter_code
_entity_poly.pdbx_strand_id
1 'polypeptide(L)' 'MNKLEQLVAQLDLVNQLLFTRVSLENNAQNMHFFLQLKAVSQKVSLAEKNWQVKNACSPISSEK' A
#
# COMPACT_ATOMS: atom_id res chain seq x y z
N MET A 1 20.13 -21.23 33.38
CA MET A 1 19.24 -20.07 33.20
C MET A 1 18.24 -20.04 34.34
N ASN A 2 18.15 -18.90 35.01
CA ASN A 2 17.13 -18.64 36.01
C ASN A 2 15.74 -18.54 35.33
N LYS A 3 14.66 -18.94 36.01
CA LYS A 3 13.28 -18.80 35.52
C LYS A 3 12.95 -17.36 35.07
N LEU A 4 13.50 -16.36 35.76
CA LEU A 4 13.36 -14.96 35.39
C LEU A 4 13.98 -14.65 34.02
N GLU A 5 15.17 -15.17 33.73
CA GLU A 5 15.85 -14.97 32.43
C GLU A 5 15.07 -15.65 31.30
N GLN A 6 14.48 -16.81 31.55
CA GLN A 6 13.62 -17.48 30.58
C GLN A 6 12.36 -16.67 30.30
N LEU A 7 11.76 -16.05 31.33
CA LEU A 7 10.57 -15.22 31.17
C LEU A 7 10.87 -13.96 30.34
N VAL A 8 12.02 -13.32 30.59
CA VAL A 8 12.48 -12.15 29.81
C VAL A 8 12.70 -12.53 28.35
N ALA A 9 13.38 -13.65 28.08
CA ALA A 9 13.59 -14.13 26.71
C ALA A 9 12.27 -14.44 25.97
N GLN A 10 11.27 -14.95 26.68
CA GLN A 10 9.93 -15.18 26.11
C GLN A 10 9.21 -13.87 25.79
N LEU A 11 9.30 -12.86 26.67
CA LEU A 11 8.75 -11.53 26.43
C LEU A 11 9.41 -10.85 25.22
N ASP A 12 10.72 -10.96 25.08
CA ASP A 12 11.45 -10.42 23.94
C ASP A 12 11.02 -11.08 22.63
N LEU A 13 10.84 -12.40 22.62
CA LEU A 13 10.33 -13.12 21.47
C LEU A 13 8.91 -12.67 21.09
N VAL A 14 8.02 -12.51 22.08
CA VAL A 14 6.64 -12.04 21.84
C VAL A 14 6.65 -10.62 21.26
N ASN A 15 7.49 -9.74 21.78
CA ASN A 15 7.64 -8.38 21.25
C ASN A 15 8.10 -8.40 19.79
N GLN A 16 9.12 -9.20 19.46
CA GLN A 16 9.60 -9.33 18.07
C GLN A 16 8.52 -9.89 17.13
N LEU A 17 7.75 -10.88 17.58
CA LEU A 17 6.64 -11.42 16.82
C LEU A 17 5.54 -10.36 16.59
N LEU A 18 5.22 -9.56 17.60
CA LEU A 18 4.24 -8.49 17.49
C LEU A 18 4.68 -7.43 16.47
N PHE A 19 5.93 -6.95 16.56
CA PHE A 19 6.48 -5.99 15.59
C PHE A 19 6.45 -6.55 14.16
N THR A 20 6.82 -7.82 14.00
CA THR A 20 6.79 -8.49 12.70
C THR A 20 5.37 -8.56 12.14
N ARG A 21 4.38 -8.90 12.98
CA ARG A 21 2.97 -8.96 12.57
C ARG A 21 2.42 -7.60 12.16
N VAL A 22 2.65 -6.57 12.94
CA VAL A 22 2.22 -5.20 12.62
C VAL A 22 2.87 -4.73 11.31
N SER A 23 4.17 -5.00 11.12
CA SER A 23 4.85 -4.66 9.87
C SER A 23 4.28 -5.39 8.66
N LEU A 24 3.92 -6.67 8.80
CA LEU A 24 3.32 -7.45 7.72
C LEU A 24 1.93 -6.91 7.34
N GLU A 25 1.09 -6.61 8.34
CA GLU A 25 -0.24 -6.05 8.10
C GLU A 25 -0.17 -4.68 7.42
N ASN A 26 0.71 -3.80 7.90
CA ASN A 26 0.94 -2.50 7.28
C ASN A 26 1.41 -2.64 5.82
N ASN A 27 2.33 -3.57 5.54
CA ASN A 27 2.80 -3.83 4.18
C ASN A 27 1.70 -4.38 3.28
N ALA A 28 0.87 -5.30 3.79
CA ALA A 28 -0.26 -5.85 3.04
C ALA A 28 -1.29 -4.75 2.71
N GLN A 29 -1.60 -3.87 3.66
CA GLN A 29 -2.52 -2.77 3.46
C GLN A 29 -1.99 -1.75 2.45
N ASN A 30 -0.71 -1.40 2.54
CA ASN A 30 -0.05 -0.51 1.57
C ASN A 30 -0.04 -1.13 0.17
N MET A 31 0.29 -2.41 0.05
CA MET A 31 0.25 -3.11 -1.23
C MET A 31 -1.15 -3.09 -1.85
N HIS A 32 -2.19 -3.35 -1.06
CA HIS A 32 -3.57 -3.29 -1.52
C HIS A 32 -3.95 -1.89 -2.01
N PHE A 33 -3.59 -0.85 -1.26
CA PHE A 33 -3.81 0.55 -1.66
C PHE A 33 -3.12 0.87 -3.00
N PHE A 34 -1.84 0.51 -3.17
CA PHE A 34 -1.12 0.77 -4.41
C PHE A 34 -1.65 -0.02 -5.61
N LEU A 35 -2.13 -1.26 -5.40
CA LEU A 35 -2.79 -2.02 -6.45
C LEU A 35 -4.08 -1.35 -6.92
N GLN A 36 -4.89 -0.84 -6.00
CA GLN A 36 -6.10 -0.09 -6.35
C GLN A 36 -5.77 1.21 -7.08
N LEU A 37 -4.80 1.98 -6.58
CA LEU A 37 -4.35 3.22 -7.21
C LEU A 37 -3.86 2.96 -8.66
N LYS A 38 -3.05 1.91 -8.84
CA LYS A 38 -2.57 1.50 -10.17
C LYS A 38 -3.73 1.13 -11.09
N ALA A 39 -4.69 0.34 -10.62
CA ALA A 39 -5.85 -0.06 -11.42
C ALA A 39 -6.71 1.15 -11.84
N VAL A 40 -6.93 2.09 -10.93
CA VAL A 40 -7.65 3.34 -11.23
C VAL A 40 -6.88 4.19 -12.24
N SER A 41 -5.58 4.38 -12.03
CA SER A 41 -4.70 5.11 -12.96
C SER A 41 -4.76 4.52 -14.37
N GLN A 42 -4.72 3.20 -14.51
CA GLN A 42 -4.86 2.51 -15.80
C GLN A 42 -6.23 2.72 -16.44
N LYS A 43 -7.31 2.69 -15.64
CA LYS A 43 -8.67 2.96 -16.15
C LYS A 43 -8.81 4.39 -16.66
N VAL A 44 -8.31 5.37 -15.91
CA VAL A 44 -8.32 6.78 -16.33
C VAL A 44 -7.52 6.94 -17.61
N SER A 45 -6.30 6.41 -17.67
CA SER A 45 -5.46 6.46 -18.87
C SER A 45 -6.12 5.84 -20.10
N LEU A 46 -6.81 4.70 -19.95
CA LEU A 46 -7.56 4.07 -21.04
C LEU A 46 -8.75 4.94 -21.48
N ALA A 47 -9.47 5.51 -20.53
CA ALA A 47 -10.62 6.36 -20.81
C ALA A 47 -10.20 7.69 -21.48
N GLU A 48 -9.03 8.24 -21.12
CA GLU A 48 -8.40 9.36 -21.83
C GLU A 48 -8.06 8.99 -23.27
N LYS A 49 -7.42 7.83 -23.49
CA LYS A 49 -7.09 7.33 -24.83
C LYS A 49 -8.34 7.12 -25.70
N ASN A 50 -9.44 6.71 -25.09
CA ASN A 50 -10.73 6.51 -25.76
C ASN A 50 -11.59 7.77 -25.82
N TRP A 51 -11.06 8.94 -25.42
CA TRP A 51 -11.77 10.24 -25.41
C TRP A 51 -13.03 10.27 -24.54
N GLN A 52 -13.17 9.34 -23.60
CA GLN A 52 -14.30 9.25 -22.68
C GLN A 52 -14.18 10.23 -21.52
N VAL A 53 -12.94 10.64 -21.19
CA VAL A 53 -12.63 11.71 -20.24
C VAL A 53 -11.55 12.61 -20.84
N LYS A 54 -11.69 13.92 -20.65
CA LYS A 54 -10.68 14.90 -21.07
C LYS A 54 -9.83 15.27 -19.87
N ASN A 55 -8.52 15.06 -19.99
CA ASN A 55 -7.58 15.64 -19.05
C ASN A 55 -7.56 17.16 -19.24
N ALA A 56 -7.69 17.94 -18.18
CA ALA A 56 -7.59 19.41 -18.27
C ALA A 56 -6.21 19.89 -18.75
N CYS A 57 -5.20 19.02 -18.70
CA CYS A 57 -3.84 19.26 -19.17
C CYS A 57 -3.51 18.57 -20.51
N SER A 58 -4.46 17.91 -21.18
CA SER A 58 -4.17 17.32 -22.50
C SER A 58 -4.07 18.41 -23.58
N PRO A 59 -3.18 18.27 -24.57
CA PRO A 59 -3.04 19.28 -25.63
C PRO A 59 -4.35 19.58 -26.37
N ILE A 60 -5.23 18.58 -26.45
CA ILE A 60 -6.51 18.67 -27.16
C ILE A 60 -7.61 19.37 -26.34
N SER A 61 -7.47 19.51 -25.02
CA SER A 61 -8.44 20.27 -24.21
C SER A 61 -8.22 21.78 -24.26
N SER A 62 -7.17 22.26 -24.94
CA SER A 62 -6.88 23.68 -25.15
C SER A 62 -7.44 24.26 -26.47
N GLU A 63 -8.11 23.47 -27.31
CA GLU A 63 -8.81 23.99 -28.48
C GLU A 63 -10.17 24.58 -28.05
N LYS A 64 -10.20 25.91 -27.97
CA LYS A 64 -11.42 26.73 -27.91
C LYS A 64 -11.92 27.03 -29.31
#